data_AF-A0A7C0XVF3-F1
#
_entry.id   AF-A0A7C0XVF3-F1
#
_cell.length_a   1.000
_cell.length_b   1.000
_cell.length_c   1.000
_cell.angle_alpha   90.00
_cell.angle_beta   90.00
_cell.angle_gamma   90.00
#
_symmetry.space_group_name_H-M   'P 1'
#
loop_
_entity.id
_entity.type
_entity.pdbx_description
1 polymer ?
#
loop_
_entity_poly.entity_id
_entity_poly.type
_entity_poly.pdbx_seq_one_letter_code
_entity_poly.pdbx_strand_id
1 'polypeptide(L)'
;DIKKVYVAGALGNGIDARKASGIGMLPAWSPDVIVPLGNASLKGAQMILKDNGLLALEDKITDSITYKHMHDDSEFMKEFRGAIFIPHTNPDILRVQ
;
A
#
# COMPACT_ATOMS: atom_id res chain seq x y z
N ASP A 1 -6.71 -7.63 -11.94
CA ASP A 1 -7.04 -8.44 -10.74
C ASP A 1 -7.24 -7.64 -9.47
N ILE A 2 -6.44 -6.60 -9.20
CA ILE A 2 -6.59 -5.75 -8.01
C ILE A 2 -7.87 -4.89 -8.11
N LYS A 3 -8.78 -5.04 -7.15
CA LYS A 3 -10.08 -4.32 -7.10
C LYS A 3 -10.07 -3.08 -6.21
N LYS A 4 -9.34 -3.14 -5.09
CA LYS A 4 -9.22 -2.04 -4.11
C LYS A 4 -7.82 -2.05 -3.50
N VAL A 5 -7.32 -0.86 -3.22
CA VAL A 5 -6.04 -0.63 -2.54
C VAL A 5 -6.30 0.29 -1.37
N TYR A 6 -6.11 -0.22 -0.17
CA TYR A 6 -6.32 0.54 1.05
C TYR A 6 -5.03 1.25 1.46
N VAL A 7 -5.08 2.57 1.62
CA VAL A 7 -3.91 3.38 1.97
C VAL A 7 -4.06 3.90 3.40
N ALA A 8 -3.20 3.41 4.29
CA ALA A 8 -3.14 3.80 5.69
C ALA A 8 -1.89 4.65 6.00
N GLY A 9 -1.86 5.26 7.17
CA GLY A 9 -0.80 6.17 7.62
C GLY A 9 -1.14 7.64 7.37
N ALA A 10 -0.17 8.54 7.64
CA ALA A 10 -0.36 9.98 7.49
C ALA A 10 -0.75 10.40 6.05
N LEU A 11 -0.26 9.64 5.07
CA LEU A 11 -0.63 9.78 3.65
C LEU A 11 -2.10 9.45 3.37
N GLY A 12 -2.70 8.55 4.16
CA GLY A 12 -4.08 8.09 4.00
C GLY A 12 -5.14 9.17 4.24
N ASN A 13 -4.82 10.32 4.82
CA ASN A 13 -5.78 11.41 5.05
C ASN A 13 -5.87 12.43 3.90
N GLY A 14 -5.16 12.22 2.78
CA GLY A 14 -5.15 13.22 1.69
C GLY A 14 -4.37 12.82 0.44
N ILE A 15 -4.13 11.53 0.21
CA ILE A 15 -3.45 11.09 -1.00
C ILE A 15 -4.30 11.37 -2.24
N ASP A 16 -3.79 12.21 -3.13
CA ASP A 16 -4.33 12.39 -4.47
C ASP A 16 -3.72 11.33 -5.38
N ALA A 17 -4.53 10.35 -5.79
CA ALA A 17 -4.08 9.22 -6.60
C ALA A 17 -3.36 9.66 -7.89
N ARG A 18 -3.87 10.70 -8.57
CA ARG A 18 -3.26 11.19 -9.81
C ARG A 18 -1.89 11.81 -9.56
N LYS A 19 -1.77 12.63 -8.51
CA LYS A 19 -0.48 13.23 -8.13
C LYS A 19 0.52 12.16 -7.68
N ALA A 20 0.07 11.17 -6.91
CA ALA A 20 0.89 10.06 -6.46
C ALA A 20 1.43 9.23 -7.64
N SER A 21 0.59 8.93 -8.63
CA SER A 21 1.04 8.27 -9.86
C SER A 21 1.96 9.16 -10.70
N GLY A 22 1.71 10.46 -10.74
CA GLY A 22 2.54 11.43 -11.45
C GLY A 22 3.99 11.48 -10.98
N ILE A 23 4.26 11.18 -9.71
CA ILE A 23 5.63 11.09 -9.15
C ILE A 23 6.17 9.65 -9.09
N GLY A 24 5.41 8.66 -9.56
CA GLY A 24 5.80 7.24 -9.51
C GLY A 24 5.63 6.55 -8.16
N MET A 25 4.91 7.17 -7.21
CA MET A 25 4.66 6.58 -5.90
C MET A 25 3.60 5.46 -5.94
N LEU A 26 2.63 5.57 -6.84
CA LEU A 26 1.60 4.56 -7.09
C LEU A 26 1.53 4.23 -8.58
N PRO A 27 1.10 3.02 -8.95
CA PRO A 27 0.73 2.73 -10.33
C PRO A 27 -0.38 3.68 -10.82
N ALA A 28 -0.53 3.83 -12.13
CA ALA A 28 -1.58 4.64 -12.75
C ALA A 28 -2.97 3.97 -12.67
N TRP A 29 -3.39 3.61 -11.44
CA TRP A 29 -4.71 3.07 -11.17
C TRP A 29 -5.78 4.16 -11.20
N SER A 30 -7.00 3.75 -11.53
CA SER A 30 -8.15 4.67 -11.43
C SER A 30 -8.37 5.09 -9.97
N PRO A 31 -8.69 6.38 -9.69
CA PRO A 31 -8.82 6.86 -8.32
C PRO A 31 -9.84 6.11 -7.45
N ASP A 32 -10.88 5.51 -8.04
CA ASP A 32 -11.89 4.69 -7.35
C ASP A 32 -11.34 3.38 -6.78
N VAL A 33 -10.17 2.93 -7.24
CA VAL A 33 -9.47 1.76 -6.68
C VAL A 33 -8.83 2.12 -5.33
N ILE A 34 -8.46 3.38 -5.11
CA ILE A 34 -7.76 3.82 -3.90
C ILE A 34 -8.76 4.16 -2.78
N VAL A 35 -8.63 3.49 -1.64
CA VAL A 35 -9.47 3.70 -0.46
C VAL A 35 -8.61 4.22 0.69
N PRO A 36 -8.73 5.50 1.07
CA PRO A 36 -8.03 6.04 2.23
C PRO A 36 -8.58 5.45 3.54
N LEU A 37 -7.69 5.01 4.44
CA LEU A 37 -8.04 4.49 5.77
C LEU A 37 -7.56 5.37 6.94
N GLY A 38 -6.70 6.37 6.69
CA GLY A 38 -6.05 7.14 7.75
C GLY A 38 -5.18 6.25 8.64
N ASN A 39 -5.14 6.50 9.96
CA ASN A 39 -4.34 5.70 10.88
C ASN A 39 -5.03 4.37 11.25
N ALA A 40 -4.87 3.37 10.38
CA ALA A 40 -5.43 2.03 10.59
C ALA A 40 -4.86 1.33 11.85
N SER A 41 -3.60 1.60 12.22
CA SER A 41 -2.99 1.04 13.43
C SER A 41 -3.71 1.49 14.70
N LEU A 42 -3.93 2.80 14.86
CA LEU A 42 -4.68 3.34 16.00
C LEU A 42 -6.15 2.88 15.97
N LYS A 43 -6.76 2.81 14.78
CA LYS A 43 -8.14 2.35 14.63
C LYS A 43 -8.29 0.89 15.08
N GLY A 44 -7.36 0.02 14.70
CA GLY A 44 -7.33 -1.38 15.13
C GLY A 44 -7.16 -1.52 16.64
N ALA A 45 -6.22 -0.77 17.23
CA ALA A 45 -6.02 -0.76 18.68
C ALA A 45 -7.29 -0.31 19.44
N GLN A 46 -8.00 0.71 18.94
CA GLN A 46 -9.28 1.14 19.51
C GLN A 46 -10.38 0.09 19.39
N MET A 47 -10.37 -0.73 18.33
CA MET A 47 -11.34 -1.81 18.16
C MET A 47 -11.09 -2.90 19.21
N ILE A 48 -9.84 -3.36 19.36
CA ILE A 48 -9.46 -4.37 20.36
C ILE A 48 -9.75 -3.88 21.78
N LEU A 49 -9.45 -2.61 22.09
CA LEU A 49 -9.74 -2.03 23.42
C LEU A 49 -11.23 -2.07 23.79
N LYS A 50 -12.13 -2.04 22.79
CA LYS A 50 -13.58 -2.09 22.99
C LYS A 50 -14.15 -3.50 22.95
N ASP A 51 -13.44 -4.43 22.34
CA ASP A 51 -13.88 -5.81 22.13
C ASP A 51 -12.69 -6.77 22.14
N ASN A 52 -12.50 -7.43 23.28
CA ASN A 52 -11.46 -8.46 23.44
C ASN A 52 -11.69 -9.69 22.56
N GLY A 53 -12.92 -9.92 22.05
CA GLY A 53 -13.20 -11.01 21.11
C GLY A 53 -12.46 -10.87 19.78
N LEU A 54 -11.99 -9.66 19.46
CA LEU A 54 -11.21 -9.39 18.25
C LEU A 54 -9.78 -9.93 18.32
N LEU A 55 -9.26 -10.28 19.50
CA LEU A 55 -7.91 -10.86 19.62
C LEU A 55 -7.79 -12.17 18.84
N ALA A 56 -8.80 -13.05 18.93
CA ALA A 56 -8.81 -14.30 18.18
C ALA A 56 -8.90 -14.10 16.65
N LEU A 57 -9.42 -12.96 16.19
CA LEU A 57 -9.39 -12.60 14.78
C LEU A 57 -8.02 -12.04 14.38
N GLU A 58 -7.41 -11.22 15.24
CA GLU A 58 -6.06 -10.68 15.03
C GLU A 58 -5.03 -11.81 14.90
N ASP A 59 -5.04 -12.79 15.80
CA ASP A 59 -4.18 -13.98 15.72
C ASP A 59 -4.32 -14.69 14.36
N LYS A 60 -5.57 -14.95 13.92
CA LYS A 60 -5.84 -15.60 12.63
C LYS A 60 -5.35 -14.79 11.44
N ILE A 61 -5.49 -13.46 11.49
CA ILE A 61 -5.00 -12.58 10.43
C ILE A 61 -3.48 -12.66 10.39
N THR A 62 -2.82 -12.53 11.54
CA THR A 62 -1.36 -12.56 11.66
C THR A 62 -0.79 -13.89 11.18
N ASP A 63 -1.41 -15.02 11.53
CA ASP A 63 -1.02 -16.36 11.06
C ASP A 63 -1.16 -16.54 9.54
N SER A 64 -2.04 -15.77 8.90
CA SER A 64 -2.24 -15.84 7.45
C SER A 64 -1.24 -14.99 6.65
N ILE A 65 -0.44 -14.16 7.31
CA ILE A 65 0.52 -13.27 6.66
C ILE A 65 1.83 -14.02 6.40
N THR A 66 2.21 -14.13 5.12
CA THR A 66 3.54 -14.60 4.73
C THR A 66 4.47 -13.40 4.51
N TYR A 67 5.53 -13.29 5.32
CA TYR A 67 6.55 -12.27 5.14
C TYR A 67 7.47 -12.61 3.96
N LYS A 68 7.58 -11.70 2.98
CA LYS A 68 8.54 -11.80 1.88
C LYS A 68 9.74 -10.89 2.16
N HIS A 69 10.92 -11.48 2.33
CA HIS A 69 12.15 -10.72 2.50
C HIS A 69 12.58 -10.08 1.16
N MET A 70 12.59 -8.75 1.08
CA MET A 70 12.80 -8.02 -0.18
C MET A 70 14.26 -7.61 -0.44
N HIS A 71 15.06 -7.46 0.62
CA HIS A 71 16.44 -6.97 0.49
C HIS A 71 17.35 -7.89 -0.35
N ASP A 72 17.17 -9.20 -0.23
CA ASP A 72 17.96 -10.20 -0.97
C ASP A 72 17.27 -10.66 -2.26
N ASP A 73 16.09 -10.12 -2.57
CA ASP A 73 15.33 -10.48 -3.76
C ASP A 73 15.85 -9.68 -4.97
N SER A 74 16.57 -10.38 -5.86
CA SER A 74 17.15 -9.77 -7.06
C SER A 74 16.12 -9.16 -8.01
N GLU A 75 14.89 -9.69 -8.04
CA GLU A 75 13.80 -9.15 -8.86
C GLU A 75 13.32 -7.82 -8.27
N PHE A 76 13.07 -7.79 -6.96
CA PHE A 76 12.72 -6.56 -6.26
C PHE A 76 13.81 -5.48 -6.43
N MET A 77 15.08 -5.83 -6.26
CA MET A 77 16.18 -4.87 -6.38
C MET A 77 16.32 -4.31 -7.80
N LYS A 78 15.96 -5.07 -8.84
CA LYS A 78 15.90 -4.58 -10.21
C LYS A 78 14.80 -3.53 -10.38
N GLU A 79 13.59 -3.80 -9.89
CA GLU A 79 12.46 -2.86 -9.96
C GLU A 79 12.72 -1.60 -9.11
N PHE A 80 13.26 -1.78 -7.90
CA PHE A 80 13.61 -0.67 -7.01
C PHE A 80 14.57 0.32 -7.66
N ARG A 81 15.61 -0.16 -8.36
CA ARG A 81 16.55 0.71 -9.11
C ARG A 81 15.88 1.50 -10.23
N GLY A 82 14.78 1.01 -10.81
CA GLY A 82 13.98 1.77 -11.77
C GLY A 82 13.12 2.84 -11.11
N ALA A 83 12.59 2.54 -9.93
CA ALA A 83 11.68 3.39 -9.16
C ALA A 83 12.35 4.57 -8.43
N ILE A 84 13.68 4.63 -8.35
CA ILE A 84 14.38 5.80 -7.78
C ILE A 84 14.36 7.04 -8.70
N PHE A 85 13.91 6.89 -9.95
CA PHE A 85 13.74 7.98 -10.91
C PHE A 85 12.27 8.39 -10.99
N ILE A 86 12.00 9.68 -11.25
CA ILE A 86 10.62 10.17 -11.37
C ILE A 86 10.20 10.21 -12.85
N PRO A 87 9.05 9.62 -13.23
CA PRO A 87 8.22 8.75 -12.39
C PRO A 87 8.76 7.29 -12.34
N HIS A 88 9.56 6.87 -13.32
CA HIS A 88 10.32 5.61 -13.37
C HIS A 88 11.32 5.67 -14.53
N THR A 89 12.33 4.80 -14.57
CA THR A 89 13.22 4.65 -15.74
C THR A 89 12.56 4.04 -16.98
N ASN A 90 11.38 3.43 -16.80
CA ASN A 90 10.64 2.77 -17.87
C ASN A 90 9.31 3.51 -18.08
N PRO A 91 9.19 4.29 -19.18
CA PRO A 91 8.01 5.11 -19.43
C PRO A 91 6.74 4.30 -19.70
N ASP A 92 6.86 3.01 -20.05
CA ASP A 92 5.70 2.16 -20.33
C ASP A 92 4.97 1.69 -19.07
N ILE A 93 5.65 1.65 -17.92
CA ILE A 93 5.08 1.14 -16.65
C ILE A 93 4.17 2.18 -15.98
N LEU A 94 4.44 3.48 -16.20
CA LEU A 94 3.69 4.59 -15.65
C LEU A 94 3.16 5.47 -16.77
N ARG A 95 2.21 4.94 -17.55
CA ARG A 95 1.41 5.76 -18.45
C ARG A 95 0.41 6.56 -17.62
N VAL A 96 0.83 7.73 -17.18
CA VAL A 96 -0.09 8.76 -16.68
C VAL A 96 -0.87 9.24 -17.91
N GLN A 97 -2.14 8.82 -18.02
CA GLN A 97 -3.09 9.37 -19.00
C GLN A 97 -3.62 10.71 -18.51
#